data_AF-X0VEW8-F1
#
_entry.id   AF-X0VEW8-F1
#
_cell.length_a   1.000
_cell.length_b   1.000
_cell.length_c   1.000
_cell.angle_alpha   90.00
_cell.angle_beta   90.00
_cell.angle_gamma   90.00
#
_symmetry.space_group_name_H-M   'P 1'
#
loop_
_entity.id
_entity.type
_entity.pdbx_description
1 polymer ?
#
loop_
_entity_poly.entity_id
_entity_poly.type
_entity_poly.pdbx_seq_one_letter_code
_entity_poly.pdbx_strand_id
1 'polypeptide(L)'
;RDVTPEATLDVIDKTIPGFSEAMRAKNLKKTPHAMLSREVCGTRGKTLIINLPGSPKAVLECLPVILPALPHAIEVIKGEAAEDAGTEKD
;
A
#
# COMPACT_ATOMS: atom_id res chain seq x y z
N ARG A 1 1.16 22.06 -3.83
CA ARG A 1 1.44 21.41 -2.52
C ARG A 1 0.93 19.98 -2.62
N ASP A 2 1.69 18.99 -2.16
CA ASP A 2 1.20 17.60 -2.14
C ASP A 2 0.24 17.42 -0.95
N VAL A 3 -1.00 17.03 -1.25
CA VAL A 3 -2.09 16.78 -0.29
C VAL A 3 -2.72 15.40 -0.51
N THR A 4 -2.08 14.55 -1.33
CA THR A 4 -2.57 13.22 -1.67
C THR A 4 -2.78 12.33 -0.43
N PRO A 5 -1.87 12.32 0.57
CA PRO A 5 -2.08 11.55 1.80
C PRO A 5 -3.36 11.92 2.55
N GLU A 6 -3.58 13.23 2.75
CA GLU A 6 -4.76 13.77 3.43
C GLU A 6 -6.03 13.47 2.64
N ALA A 7 -6.02 13.70 1.33
CA ALA A 7 -7.16 13.40 0.47
C ALA A 7 -7.52 11.91 0.45
N THR A 8 -6.53 11.02 0.51
CA THR A 8 -6.77 9.57 0.64
C THR A 8 -7.36 9.24 2.01
N LEU A 9 -6.82 9.80 3.10
CA LEU A 9 -7.35 9.60 4.45
C LEU A 9 -8.80 10.07 4.58
N ASP A 10 -9.17 11.16 3.92
CA ASP A 10 -10.52 11.73 3.96
C ASP A 10 -11.58 10.83 3.28
N VAL A 11 -11.17 9.87 2.43
CA VAL A 11 -12.11 9.07 1.62
C VAL A 11 -12.06 7.56 1.90
N ILE A 12 -11.06 7.05 2.59
CA ILE A 12 -10.96 5.61 2.92
C ILE A 12 -11.77 5.27 4.17
N ASP A 13 -12.36 4.07 4.19
CA ASP A 13 -13.05 3.51 5.35
C ASP A 13 -12.08 2.89 6.35
N LYS A 14 -10.99 2.28 5.86
CA LYS A 14 -9.97 1.61 6.66
C LYS A 14 -8.58 1.83 6.08
N THR A 15 -7.60 2.08 6.93
CA THR A 15 -6.18 2.12 6.56
C THR A 15 -5.57 0.72 6.48
N ILE A 16 -4.66 0.51 5.54
CA ILE A 16 -3.81 -0.69 5.46
C ILE A 16 -2.34 -0.24 5.59
N PRO A 17 -1.85 -0.01 6.83
CA PRO A 17 -0.52 0.57 7.03
C PRO A 17 0.60 -0.32 6.49
N GLY A 18 0.45 -1.65 6.54
CA GLY A 18 1.47 -2.61 6.11
C GLY A 18 1.96 -2.43 4.67
N PHE A 19 1.09 -2.01 3.73
CA PHE A 19 1.53 -1.68 2.37
C PHE A 19 2.48 -0.49 2.35
N SER A 20 2.11 0.61 3.03
CA SER A 20 2.92 1.82 3.10
C SER A 20 4.23 1.60 3.86
N GLU A 21 4.21 0.76 4.91
CA GLU A 21 5.39 0.39 5.68
C GLU A 21 6.37 -0.43 4.86
N ALA A 22 5.90 -1.46 4.14
CA ALA A 22 6.74 -2.31 3.31
C ALA A 22 7.43 -1.51 2.19
N MET A 23 6.66 -0.65 1.51
CA MET A 23 7.18 0.25 0.48
C MET A 23 8.25 1.20 1.02
N ARG A 24 7.98 1.86 2.15
CA ARG A 24 8.92 2.78 2.82
C ARG A 24 10.17 2.06 3.29
N ALA A 25 10.04 0.88 3.90
CA ALA A 25 11.13 0.06 4.37
C ALA A 25 12.05 -0.41 3.23
N LYS A 26 11.50 -0.77 2.06
CA LYS A 26 12.32 -1.10 0.88
C LYS A 26 13.10 0.11 0.40
N ASN A 27 12.47 1.28 0.30
CA ASN A 27 13.10 2.50 -0.21
C ASN A 27 14.14 3.07 0.76
N LEU A 28 13.96 2.89 2.08
CA LEU A 28 14.94 3.27 3.11
C LEU A 28 16.30 2.57 2.91
N LYS A 29 16.32 1.37 2.32
CA LYS A 29 17.57 0.68 1.97
C LYS A 29 18.36 1.36 0.85
N LYS A 30 17.72 2.26 0.07
CA LYS A 30 18.33 2.97 -1.06
C LYS A 30 18.66 4.41 -0.74
N THR A 31 17.81 5.08 0.05
CA THR A 31 17.99 6.49 0.39
C THR A 31 17.37 6.79 1.75
N PRO A 32 18.06 7.55 2.62
CA PRO A 32 17.48 7.98 3.90
C PRO A 32 16.25 8.86 3.70
N HIS A 33 16.14 9.58 2.58
CA HIS A 33 15.01 10.46 2.27
C HIS A 33 13.67 9.73 2.18
N ALA A 34 13.66 8.40 2.02
CA ALA A 34 12.43 7.62 2.04
C ALA A 34 11.64 7.75 3.36
N MET A 35 12.29 8.16 4.46
CA MET A 35 11.61 8.48 5.73
C MET A 35 10.60 9.63 5.62
N LEU A 36 10.76 10.51 4.62
CA LEU A 36 9.89 11.65 4.40
C LEU A 36 8.62 11.30 3.62
N SER A 37 8.52 10.09 3.06
CA SER A 37 7.32 9.68 2.35
C SER A 37 6.10 9.74 3.29
N ARG A 38 4.96 10.14 2.73
CA ARG A 38 3.67 10.24 3.43
C ARG A 38 2.63 9.33 2.80
N GLU A 39 3.07 8.31 2.05
CA GLU A 39 2.18 7.34 1.40
C GLU A 39 1.18 6.75 2.40
N VAL A 40 -0.10 6.77 2.01
CA VAL A 40 -1.22 6.15 2.70
C VAL A 40 -1.79 5.07 1.78
N CYS A 41 -2.14 3.94 2.36
CA CYS A 41 -2.86 2.87 1.68
C CYS A 41 -4.11 2.54 2.50
N GLY A 42 -5.20 2.21 1.83
CA GLY A 42 -6.46 1.92 2.50
C GLY A 42 -7.55 1.45 1.55
N THR A 43 -8.74 1.20 2.09
CA THR A 43 -9.88 0.70 1.33
C THR A 43 -11.03 1.68 1.37
N ARG A 44 -11.78 1.76 0.28
CA ARG A 44 -13.09 2.43 0.20
C ARG A 44 -14.08 1.46 -0.42
N GLY A 45 -15.02 0.94 0.36
CA GLY A 45 -15.87 -0.18 0.01
C GLY A 45 -15.03 -1.37 -0.48
N LYS A 46 -15.25 -1.76 -1.75
CA LYS A 46 -14.52 -2.85 -2.42
C LYS A 46 -13.31 -2.39 -3.24
N THR A 47 -12.79 -1.18 -2.98
CA THR A 47 -11.68 -0.59 -3.74
C THR A 47 -10.46 -0.42 -2.84
N LEU A 48 -9.32 -0.94 -3.31
CA LEU A 48 -8.01 -0.67 -2.73
C LEU A 48 -7.44 0.63 -3.31
N ILE A 49 -7.02 1.54 -2.44
CA ILE A 49 -6.36 2.80 -2.79
C ILE A 49 -4.95 2.78 -2.22
N ILE A 50 -3.96 2.99 -3.09
CA ILE A 50 -2.53 2.98 -2.74
C ILE A 50 -1.91 4.27 -3.28
N ASN A 51 -1.37 5.10 -2.38
CA ASN A 51 -0.55 6.23 -2.80
C ASN A 51 0.83 5.71 -3.20
N LEU A 52 1.27 6.06 -4.42
CA LEU A 52 2.57 5.69 -4.96
C LEU A 52 3.48 6.92 -5.09
N PRO A 53 4.80 6.74 -5.20
CA PRO A 53 5.74 7.84 -5.42
C PRO A 53 5.43 8.66 -6.69
N GLY A 54 5.73 9.96 -6.66
CA GLY A 54 5.41 10.88 -7.77
C GLY A 54 6.27 10.76 -9.04
N SER A 55 7.30 9.90 -9.07
CA SER A 55 8.13 9.70 -10.27
C SER A 55 8.02 8.26 -10.80
N PRO A 56 7.97 8.05 -12.13
CA PRO A 56 7.88 6.71 -12.72
C PRO A 56 8.99 5.76 -12.24
N LYS A 57 10.22 6.28 -12.10
CA LYS A 57 11.35 5.51 -11.58
C LYS A 57 11.07 4.98 -10.17
N ALA A 58 10.60 5.84 -9.27
CA ALA A 58 10.31 5.42 -7.90
C ALA A 58 9.12 4.43 -7.84
N VAL A 59 8.13 4.56 -8.72
CA VAL A 59 7.03 3.58 -8.83
C VAL A 59 7.56 2.20 -9.21
N LEU A 60 8.41 2.10 -10.25
CA LEU A 60 8.99 0.83 -10.70
C LEU A 60 9.84 0.14 -9.63
N GLU A 61 10.39 0.91 -8.70
CA GLU A 61 11.17 0.40 -7.58
C GLU A 61 10.32 -0.02 -6.37
N CYS A 62 9.16 0.61 -6.22
CA CYS A 62 8.31 0.54 -5.02
C CYS A 62 7.14 -0.44 -5.18
N LEU A 63 6.44 -0.37 -6.31
CA LEU A 63 5.26 -1.21 -6.59
C LEU A 63 5.58 -2.72 -6.51
N PRO A 64 6.72 -3.24 -7.01
CA PRO A 64 7.02 -4.67 -6.91
C PRO A 64 7.09 -5.21 -5.49
N VAL A 65 7.30 -4.37 -4.48
CA VAL A 65 7.32 -4.77 -3.06
C VAL A 65 5.96 -5.31 -2.62
N ILE A 66 4.88 -4.76 -3.18
CA ILE A 66 3.52 -5.02 -2.74
C ILE A 66 2.74 -5.89 -3.73
N LEU A 67 3.19 -6.00 -4.98
CA LEU A 67 2.57 -6.83 -6.03
C LEU A 67 2.21 -8.25 -5.56
N PRO A 68 3.08 -8.98 -4.83
CA PRO A 68 2.75 -10.35 -4.42
C PRO A 68 1.53 -10.46 -3.50
N ALA A 69 1.26 -9.41 -2.71
CA ALA A 69 0.14 -9.39 -1.77
C ALA A 69 -1.18 -8.88 -2.41
N LEU A 70 -1.12 -8.24 -3.59
CA LEU A 70 -2.31 -7.63 -4.21
C LEU A 70 -3.41 -8.63 -4.57
N PRO A 71 -3.15 -9.82 -5.14
CA PRO A 71 -4.22 -10.76 -5.50
C PRO A 71 -5.08 -11.13 -4.28
N HIS A 72 -4.44 -11.57 -3.19
CA HIS A 72 -5.13 -11.93 -1.97
C HIS A 72 -5.80 -10.72 -1.29
N ALA A 73 -5.13 -9.56 -1.25
CA ALA A 73 -5.74 -8.34 -0.71
C ALA A 73 -7.03 -7.96 -1.45
N ILE A 74 -7.07 -8.12 -2.77
CA ILE A 74 -8.27 -7.84 -3.58
C ILE A 74 -9.39 -8.84 -3.27
N GLU A 75 -9.09 -10.13 -3.12
CA GLU A 75 -10.07 -11.16 -2.74
C GLU A 75 -10.70 -10.84 -1.37
N VAL A 76 -9.86 -10.50 -0.38
CA VAL A 76 -10.33 -10.09 0.96
C VAL A 76 -11.22 -8.85 0.89
N ILE A 77 -10.80 -7.82 0.14
CA ILE A 77 -11.57 -6.56 0.02
C ILE A 77 -12.91 -6.76 -0.67
N LYS A 78 -13.02 -7.70 -1.61
CA LYS A 78 -14.28 -8.01 -2.28
C LYS A 78 -15.23 -8.85 -1.42
N GLY A 79 -14.75 -9.41 -0.31
CA GLY A 79 -15.46 -10.40 0.50
C GLY A 79 -15.48 -11.79 -0.14
N GLU A 80 -14.52 -12.07 -1.03
CA GLU A 80 -14.39 -13.33 -1.76
C GLU A 80 -13.41 -14.30 -1.06
N ALA A 81 -12.58 -13.79 -0.14
CA ALA A 81 -11.79 -14.62 0.76
C ALA A 81 -12.55 -14.86 2.08
N ALA A 82 -12.58 -16.12 2.54
CA ALA A 82 -12.85 -16.42 3.94
C ALA A 82 -11.77 -15.74 4.80
N GLU A 83 -12.09 -15.38 6.05
CA GLU A 83 -11.14 -14.80 7.00
C GLU A 83 -10.01 -15.78 7.34
N ASP A 84 -9.02 -15.92 6.46
CA ASP A 84 -7.81 -16.70 6.73
C ASP A 84 -6.82 -15.79 7.45
N ALA A 85 -6.81 -15.92 8.77
CA ALA A 85 -5.67 -15.52 9.57
C ALA A 85 -4.46 -16.37 9.14
N GLY A 86 -3.61 -15.79 8.28
CA GLY A 86 -2.23 -16.19 8.00
C GLY A 86 -1.97 -17.70 7.99
N THR A 87 -2.05 -18.32 6.83
CA THR A 87 -1.26 -19.53 6.57
C THR A 87 -0.29 -19.24 5.44
N GLU A 88 0.98 -19.06 5.82
CA GLU A 88 2.12 -19.26 4.93
C GLU A 88 1.97 -20.64 4.28
N LYS A 89 1.95 -20.68 2.95
CA LYS A 89 2.22 -21.90 2.21
C LYS A 89 3.68 -21.82 1.77
N ASP A 90 4.51 -22.60 2.45
CA ASP A 90 5.86 -22.99 2.03
C ASP A 90 5.88 -23.56 0.60
#